data_AF-A0A4V2A8I2-F1
#
_entry.id   AF-A0A4V2A8I2-F1
#
_cell.length_a   1.000
_cell.length_b   1.000
_cell.length_c   1.000
_cell.angle_alpha   90.00
_cell.angle_beta   90.00
_cell.angle_gamma   90.00
#
_symmetry.space_group_name_H-M   'P 1'
#
loop_
_entity.id
_entity.type
_entity.pdbx_description
1 polymer ?
#
loop_
_entity_poly.entity_id
_entity_poly.type
_entity_poly.pdbx_seq_one_letter_code
_entity_poly.pdbx_strand_id
1 'polypeptide(L)'
;MRRKRLTLLFFCTSIMFCLGAQELTFIPTYEIAVKYMGQKEILKQCSRVTPKAVEGYWLVDTLSVQKLHTNFKKVQKLRPDCCTAIGGQVRNLEPYAFQYLGIIINGKKMIYINAFLKERFEDFREALQEKLVNVCDGGTDFWGVLFDVYSGSFQNLSVNGGG
;
A
#
# COMPACT_ATOMS: atom_id res chain seq x y z
N MET A 1 41.95 -58.50 -2.81
CA MET A 1 41.83 -57.21 -3.53
C MET A 1 40.35 -56.81 -3.58
N ARG A 2 39.90 -55.97 -2.64
CA ARG A 2 38.48 -55.62 -2.39
C ARG A 2 37.99 -54.58 -3.42
N ARG A 3 36.98 -54.92 -4.23
CA ARG A 3 36.32 -53.99 -5.17
C ARG A 3 35.39 -53.04 -4.41
N LYS A 4 35.48 -51.75 -4.75
CA LYS A 4 34.83 -50.62 -4.09
C LYS A 4 33.36 -50.48 -4.53
N ARG A 5 32.58 -49.89 -3.61
CA ARG A 5 31.14 -49.58 -3.63
C ARG A 5 30.75 -48.62 -4.76
N LEU A 6 29.54 -48.76 -5.29
CA LEU A 6 28.84 -47.68 -5.99
C LEU A 6 27.36 -47.72 -5.56
N THR A 7 27.01 -46.90 -4.58
CA THR A 7 25.61 -46.66 -4.18
C THR A 7 25.25 -45.29 -4.73
N LEU A 8 24.40 -45.25 -5.76
CA LEU A 8 23.92 -44.04 -6.39
C LEU A 8 22.80 -43.45 -5.51
N LEU A 9 23.09 -42.36 -4.79
CA LEU A 9 22.10 -41.61 -4.02
C LEU A 9 21.53 -40.50 -4.91
N PHE A 10 20.31 -40.71 -5.42
CA PHE A 10 19.50 -39.66 -6.05
C PHE A 10 18.90 -38.78 -4.94
N PHE A 11 19.54 -37.66 -4.64
CA PHE A 11 18.99 -36.66 -3.73
C PHE A 11 18.05 -35.74 -4.53
N CYS A 12 16.75 -35.99 -4.43
CA CYS A 12 15.70 -35.15 -5.00
C CYS A 12 15.65 -33.84 -4.20
N THR A 13 16.37 -32.81 -4.65
CA THR A 13 16.35 -31.46 -4.06
C THR A 13 15.44 -30.56 -4.87
N SER A 14 14.15 -30.59 -4.58
CA SER A 14 13.18 -29.76 -5.31
C SER A 14 12.03 -29.29 -4.42
N ILE A 15 12.34 -28.62 -3.29
CA ILE A 15 11.38 -27.73 -2.62
C ILE A 15 12.14 -26.56 -1.99
N MET A 16 12.43 -25.50 -2.75
CA MET A 16 12.91 -24.23 -2.20
C MET A 16 12.46 -23.03 -3.04
N PHE A 17 11.16 -22.94 -3.32
CA PHE A 17 10.55 -21.73 -3.93
C PHE A 17 9.20 -21.46 -3.29
N CYS A 18 9.20 -20.92 -2.07
CA CYS A 18 8.01 -20.26 -1.49
C CYS A 18 8.34 -19.23 -0.39
N LEU A 19 9.55 -19.22 0.16
CA LEU A 19 9.90 -18.39 1.33
C LEU A 19 9.95 -16.86 1.08
N GLY A 20 10.05 -16.41 -0.18
CA GLY A 20 10.20 -14.98 -0.48
C GLY A 20 8.90 -14.15 -0.48
N ALA A 21 7.75 -14.77 -0.78
CA ALA A 21 6.48 -14.05 -0.94
C ALA A 21 5.78 -13.77 0.41
N GLN A 22 6.03 -14.61 1.42
CA GLN A 22 5.37 -14.52 2.72
C GLN A 22 5.87 -13.31 3.54
N GLU A 23 7.14 -12.93 3.37
CA GLU A 23 7.78 -11.80 4.07
C GLU A 23 7.22 -10.43 3.67
N LEU A 24 6.67 -10.28 2.45
CA LEU A 24 6.16 -9.00 1.96
C LEU A 24 4.65 -8.83 2.13
N THR A 25 3.97 -9.90 2.55
CA THR A 25 2.53 -9.93 2.67
C THR A 25 2.07 -9.22 3.96
N PHE A 26 1.05 -8.39 3.84
CA PHE A 26 0.28 -7.85 4.94
C PHE A 26 -1.18 -7.66 4.50
N ILE A 27 -2.11 -8.15 5.32
CA ILE A 27 -3.56 -8.06 5.11
C ILE A 27 -4.11 -7.18 6.23
N PRO A 28 -4.64 -5.98 5.93
CA PRO A 28 -5.17 -5.09 6.96
C PRO A 28 -6.41 -5.66 7.65
N THR A 29 -6.57 -5.33 8.93
CA THR A 29 -7.84 -5.56 9.64
C THR A 29 -8.96 -4.65 9.15
N TYR A 30 -8.60 -3.39 8.80
CA TYR A 30 -9.53 -2.38 8.32
C TYR A 30 -9.07 -1.84 6.98
N GLU A 31 -9.81 -2.16 5.93
CA GLU A 31 -9.59 -1.62 4.60
C GLU A 31 -10.90 -1.37 3.87
N ILE A 32 -10.89 -0.41 2.95
CA ILE A 32 -12.08 -0.06 2.18
C ILE A 32 -11.70 0.49 0.81
N ALA A 33 -12.33 -0.04 -0.24
CA ALA A 33 -12.24 0.55 -1.57
C ALA A 33 -13.21 1.73 -1.67
N VAL A 34 -12.67 2.90 -1.98
CA VAL A 34 -13.44 4.14 -2.16
C VAL A 34 -14.10 4.12 -3.52
N LYS A 35 -15.40 4.44 -3.55
CA LYS A 35 -16.16 4.58 -4.79
C LYS A 35 -16.02 6.02 -5.27
N TYR A 36 -15.28 6.22 -6.36
CA TYR A 36 -15.26 7.53 -6.99
C TYR A 36 -16.63 7.83 -7.61
N MET A 37 -17.39 8.73 -6.99
CA MET A 37 -18.72 9.15 -7.46
C MET A 37 -18.70 10.52 -8.17
N GLY A 38 -17.60 10.86 -8.86
CA GLY A 38 -17.51 12.14 -9.59
C GLY A 38 -17.14 13.35 -8.73
N GLN A 39 -16.64 13.14 -7.51
CA GLN A 39 -16.21 14.24 -6.63
C GLN A 39 -14.93 14.90 -7.16
N LYS A 40 -15.05 16.16 -7.59
CA LYS A 40 -13.94 16.92 -8.22
C LYS A 40 -12.67 17.03 -7.36
N GLU A 41 -12.78 16.85 -6.05
CA GLU A 41 -11.70 17.13 -5.09
C GLU A 41 -11.36 15.93 -4.18
N ILE A 42 -11.66 14.69 -4.61
CA ILE A 42 -11.46 13.51 -3.75
C ILE A 42 -10.00 13.35 -3.26
N LEU A 43 -9.02 13.81 -4.05
CA LEU A 43 -7.59 13.78 -3.74
C LEU A 43 -7.09 15.05 -3.03
N LYS A 44 -7.95 16.01 -2.69
CA LYS A 44 -7.54 17.23 -1.99
C LYS A 44 -7.25 16.92 -0.51
N GLN A 45 -5.97 16.96 -0.14
CA GLN A 45 -5.50 16.81 1.24
C GLN A 45 -4.89 18.13 1.71
N CYS A 46 -5.14 18.52 2.96
CA CYS A 46 -4.70 19.84 3.44
C CYS A 46 -3.22 19.90 3.86
N SER A 47 -2.64 18.81 4.38
CA SER A 47 -1.31 18.81 5.01
C SER A 47 -0.34 17.78 4.39
N ARG A 48 -0.67 17.24 3.21
CA ARG A 48 0.25 16.37 2.46
C ARG A 48 0.01 16.44 0.96
N VAL A 49 1.06 16.10 0.20
CA VAL A 49 0.99 16.03 -1.27
C VAL A 49 0.21 14.77 -1.69
N THR A 50 -0.64 14.92 -2.69
CA THR A 50 -1.36 13.83 -3.36
C THR A 50 -0.93 13.71 -4.84
N PRO A 51 -1.23 12.57 -5.49
CA PRO A 51 -0.87 12.35 -6.88
C PRO A 51 -1.40 13.46 -7.80
N LYS A 52 -0.52 13.98 -8.64
CA LYS A 52 -0.85 14.94 -9.71
C LYS A 52 -1.08 14.21 -11.02
N ALA A 53 -1.64 14.92 -12.01
CA ALA A 53 -1.87 14.39 -13.37
C ALA A 53 -2.73 13.11 -13.39
N VAL A 54 -3.74 13.04 -12.53
CA VAL A 54 -4.73 11.96 -12.57
C VAL A 54 -5.65 12.17 -13.77
N GLU A 55 -5.63 11.22 -14.70
CA GLU A 55 -6.40 11.23 -15.95
C GLU A 55 -7.81 10.64 -15.77
N GLY A 56 -7.97 9.80 -14.75
CA GLY A 56 -9.24 9.13 -14.47
C GLY A 56 -9.20 8.26 -13.23
N TYR A 57 -10.34 7.62 -12.96
CA TYR A 57 -10.55 6.76 -11.81
C TYR A 57 -11.09 5.42 -12.27
N TRP A 58 -10.84 4.38 -11.48
CA TRP A 58 -11.33 3.04 -11.76
C TRP A 58 -11.76 2.35 -10.46
N LEU A 59 -12.70 1.41 -10.57
CA LEU A 59 -13.14 0.61 -9.44
C LEU A 59 -12.08 -0.46 -9.11
N VAL A 60 -11.50 -0.38 -7.92
CA VAL A 60 -10.46 -1.32 -7.47
C VAL A 60 -11.06 -2.73 -7.36
N ASP A 61 -10.50 -3.68 -8.13
CA ASP A 61 -10.91 -5.07 -8.13
C ASP A 61 -10.16 -5.93 -7.09
N THR A 62 -10.73 -7.08 -6.76
CA THR A 62 -10.18 -8.01 -5.76
C THR A 62 -8.78 -8.51 -6.09
N LEU A 63 -8.47 -8.73 -7.38
CA LEU A 63 -7.15 -9.21 -7.79
C LEU A 63 -6.07 -8.15 -7.54
N SER A 64 -6.40 -6.89 -7.80
CA SER A 64 -5.53 -5.75 -7.53
C SER A 64 -5.30 -5.55 -6.03
N VAL A 65 -6.33 -5.75 -5.19
CA VAL A 65 -6.20 -5.73 -3.72
C VAL A 65 -5.33 -6.87 -3.22
N GLN A 66 -5.52 -8.10 -3.71
CA GLN A 66 -4.66 -9.24 -3.35
C GLN A 66 -3.20 -9.00 -3.73
N LYS A 67 -2.97 -8.38 -4.90
CA LYS A 67 -1.62 -8.02 -5.33
C LYS A 67 -1.02 -6.92 -4.46
N LEU A 68 -1.82 -5.95 -4.02
CA LEU A 68 -1.40 -4.97 -3.02
C LEU A 68 -1.01 -5.67 -1.71
N HIS A 69 -1.85 -6.56 -1.17
CA HIS A 69 -1.58 -7.29 0.09
C HIS A 69 -0.27 -8.07 0.05
N THR A 70 -0.01 -8.81 -1.03
CA THR A 70 1.21 -9.61 -1.20
C THR A 70 2.49 -8.78 -1.35
N ASN A 71 2.36 -7.47 -1.57
CA ASN A 71 3.48 -6.55 -1.73
C ASN A 71 3.53 -5.47 -0.64
N PHE A 72 2.55 -5.42 0.27
CA PHE A 72 2.27 -4.22 1.07
C PHE A 72 3.45 -3.78 1.93
N LYS A 73 4.17 -4.73 2.57
CA LYS A 73 5.35 -4.42 3.40
C LYS A 73 6.49 -3.74 2.63
N LYS A 74 6.49 -3.75 1.29
CA LYS A 74 7.44 -2.96 0.50
C LYS A 74 7.33 -1.46 0.78
N VAL A 75 6.18 -0.95 1.20
CA VAL A 75 6.01 0.47 1.58
C VAL A 75 6.95 0.89 2.71
N GLN A 76 7.29 -0.02 3.62
CA GLN A 76 8.17 0.26 4.76
C GLN A 76 9.62 0.57 4.33
N LYS A 77 9.97 0.25 3.08
CA LYS A 77 11.27 0.55 2.47
C LYS A 77 11.33 1.96 1.87
N LEU A 78 10.19 2.64 1.72
CA LEU A 78 10.14 3.99 1.20
C LEU A 78 10.54 5.01 2.25
N ARG A 79 11.01 6.15 1.75
CA ARG A 79 11.14 7.40 2.50
C ARG A 79 10.15 8.40 1.91
N PRO A 80 9.59 9.32 2.70
CA PRO A 80 8.72 10.36 2.15
C PRO A 80 9.45 11.19 1.09
N ASP A 81 8.75 11.49 -0.01
CA ASP A 81 9.37 12.12 -1.17
C ASP A 81 9.76 13.59 -0.91
N CYS A 82 9.04 14.36 -0.07
CA CYS A 82 9.49 15.69 0.38
C CYS A 82 8.63 16.34 1.50
N CYS A 83 9.22 17.37 2.11
CA CYS A 83 8.63 18.60 2.68
C CYS A 83 7.70 18.59 3.91
N THR A 84 6.94 17.53 4.20
CA THR A 84 5.97 17.58 5.33
C THR A 84 6.35 16.69 6.52
N ALA A 85 7.24 15.71 6.34
CA ALA A 85 7.79 14.92 7.44
C ALA A 85 9.20 14.44 7.11
N ILE A 86 10.21 15.29 7.32
CA ILE A 86 11.61 14.87 7.26
C ILE A 86 11.81 13.80 8.35
N GLY A 87 11.86 12.52 7.95
CA GLY A 87 12.03 11.38 8.86
C GLY A 87 10.79 10.50 9.10
N GLY A 88 9.62 10.84 8.52
CA GLY A 88 8.38 10.05 8.67
C GLY A 88 8.43 8.71 7.93
N GLN A 89 9.00 7.67 8.52
CA GLN A 89 8.99 6.33 7.93
C GLN A 89 7.78 5.53 8.44
N VAL A 90 7.04 4.89 7.53
CA VAL A 90 6.03 3.89 7.90
C VAL A 90 6.75 2.61 8.31
N ARG A 91 6.95 2.42 9.62
CA ARG A 91 7.67 1.25 10.16
C ARG A 91 6.75 0.07 10.49
N ASN A 92 5.48 0.34 10.75
CA ASN A 92 4.49 -0.63 11.21
C ASN A 92 3.17 -0.34 10.49
N LEU A 93 2.49 -1.35 9.97
CA LEU A 93 1.23 -1.18 9.22
C LEU A 93 0.01 -1.49 10.08
N GLU A 94 0.19 -2.29 11.13
CA GLU A 94 -0.81 -2.82 12.05
C GLU A 94 -1.67 -1.74 12.77
N PRO A 95 -1.16 -0.52 13.06
CA PRO A 95 -1.99 0.53 13.66
C PRO A 95 -2.97 1.18 12.68
N TYR A 96 -2.82 0.98 11.38
CA TYR A 96 -3.54 1.77 10.38
C TYR A 96 -4.78 1.06 9.82
N ALA A 97 -5.78 1.86 9.47
CA ALA A 97 -6.83 1.53 8.53
C ALA A 97 -6.49 2.15 7.17
N PHE A 98 -7.00 1.54 6.09
CA PHE A 98 -6.62 1.91 4.72
C PHE A 98 -7.83 2.18 3.84
N GLN A 99 -7.75 3.24 3.05
CA GLN A 99 -8.67 3.49 1.94
C GLN A 99 -7.93 3.33 0.61
N TYR A 100 -8.54 2.62 -0.33
CA TYR A 100 -7.99 2.39 -1.67
C TYR A 100 -8.81 3.17 -2.69
N LEU A 101 -8.15 4.05 -3.43
CA LEU A 101 -8.73 4.78 -4.54
C LEU A 101 -8.02 4.39 -5.83
N GLY A 102 -8.75 3.80 -6.77
CA GLY A 102 -8.22 3.48 -8.08
C GLY A 102 -8.10 4.73 -8.93
N ILE A 103 -6.89 5.05 -9.37
CA ILE A 103 -6.59 6.19 -10.24
C ILE A 103 -5.84 5.74 -11.50
N ILE A 104 -5.86 6.58 -12.53
CA ILE A 104 -5.12 6.38 -13.79
C ILE A 104 -4.13 7.53 -13.94
N ILE A 105 -2.85 7.21 -14.12
CA ILE A 105 -1.77 8.17 -14.38
C ILE A 105 -0.95 7.66 -15.57
N ASN A 106 -0.80 8.45 -16.62
CA ASN A 106 -0.12 8.06 -17.85
C ASN A 106 -0.66 6.74 -18.42
N GLY A 107 -1.99 6.57 -18.43
CA GLY A 107 -2.67 5.34 -18.86
C GLY A 107 -2.48 4.11 -17.95
N LYS A 108 -1.74 4.22 -16.83
CA LYS A 108 -1.51 3.11 -15.89
C LYS A 108 -2.50 3.14 -14.74
N LYS A 109 -3.11 1.99 -14.45
CA LYS A 109 -3.90 1.78 -13.23
C LYS A 109 -2.98 1.78 -12.02
N MET A 110 -3.25 2.68 -11.09
CA MET A 110 -2.59 2.78 -9.80
C MET A 110 -3.64 2.70 -8.70
N ILE A 111 -3.24 2.28 -7.51
CA ILE A 111 -4.04 2.45 -6.28
C ILE A 111 -3.38 3.55 -5.47
N TYR A 112 -4.10 4.64 -5.23
CA TYR A 112 -3.75 5.57 -4.16
C TYR A 112 -4.25 5.01 -2.84
N ILE A 113 -3.33 4.86 -1.89
CA ILE A 113 -3.61 4.38 -0.55
C ILE A 113 -3.63 5.60 0.36
N ASN A 114 -4.72 5.79 1.09
CA ASN A 114 -4.82 6.72 2.20
C ASN A 114 -4.86 5.91 3.50
N ALA A 115 -3.94 6.17 4.40
CA ALA A 115 -3.84 5.47 5.67
C ALA A 115 -4.05 6.45 6.83
N PHE A 116 -4.74 5.98 7.87
CA PHE A 116 -4.96 6.70 9.11
C PHE A 116 -5.04 5.72 10.29
N LEU A 117 -4.81 6.15 11.53
CA LEU A 117 -4.89 5.25 12.69
C LEU A 117 -6.27 4.60 12.83
N LYS A 118 -6.30 3.29 13.04
CA LYS A 118 -7.53 2.48 13.18
C LYS A 118 -8.43 2.94 14.32
N GLU A 119 -7.87 3.55 15.36
CA GLU A 119 -8.59 4.13 16.50
C GLU A 119 -9.57 5.23 16.05
N ARG A 120 -9.30 5.85 14.88
CA ARG A 120 -10.15 6.87 14.27
C ARG A 120 -11.13 6.33 13.23
N PHE A 121 -11.22 5.00 13.07
CA PHE A 121 -12.11 4.40 12.07
C PHE A 121 -13.58 4.75 12.32
N GLU A 122 -14.01 4.71 13.58
CA GLU A 122 -15.39 5.05 13.95
C GLU A 122 -15.73 6.51 13.68
N ASP A 123 -14.77 7.43 13.83
CA ASP A 123 -14.94 8.87 13.56
C ASP A 123 -15.37 9.15 12.11
N PHE A 124 -15.05 8.25 11.18
CA PHE A 124 -15.25 8.45 9.74
C PHE A 124 -16.19 7.43 9.09
N ARG A 125 -16.67 6.42 9.83
CA ARG A 125 -17.32 5.21 9.32
C ARG A 125 -18.34 5.47 8.21
N GLU A 126 -19.20 6.46 8.40
CA GLU A 126 -20.31 6.78 7.48
C GLU A 126 -19.83 7.25 6.09
N ALA A 127 -18.65 7.87 6.00
CA ALA A 127 -18.17 8.50 4.77
C ALA A 127 -16.96 7.78 4.15
N LEU A 128 -16.49 6.68 4.74
CA LEU A 128 -15.25 5.99 4.32
C LEU A 128 -15.29 5.43 2.90
N GLN A 129 -16.48 5.14 2.35
CA GLN A 129 -16.63 4.70 0.95
C GLN A 129 -16.73 5.85 -0.04
N GLU A 130 -17.10 7.05 0.45
CA GLU A 130 -17.47 8.17 -0.41
C GLU A 130 -16.33 9.17 -0.56
N LYS A 131 -15.56 9.41 0.51
CA LYS A 131 -14.47 10.39 0.50
C LYS A 131 -13.23 9.87 1.20
N LEU A 132 -12.09 10.43 0.81
CA LEU A 132 -10.86 10.19 1.53
C LEU A 132 -10.88 10.95 2.86
N VAL A 133 -10.47 10.27 3.94
CA VAL A 133 -10.16 10.92 5.21
C VAL A 133 -9.12 12.01 4.95
N ASN A 134 -9.44 13.22 5.38
CA ASN A 134 -8.64 14.42 5.19
C ASN A 134 -8.52 15.13 6.54
N VAL A 135 -7.34 15.05 7.13
CA VAL A 135 -7.00 15.64 8.42
C VAL A 135 -5.75 16.48 8.23
N CYS A 136 -5.69 17.63 8.90
CA CYS A 136 -4.53 18.52 8.85
C CYS A 136 -3.63 18.28 10.08
N ASP A 137 -2.32 18.38 9.87
CA ASP A 137 -1.29 18.39 10.93
C ASP A 137 -1.29 17.16 11.85
N GLY A 138 -1.65 16.00 11.29
CA GLY A 138 -1.71 14.72 11.98
C GLY A 138 -0.40 13.91 11.97
N GLY A 139 0.70 14.46 11.46
CA GLY A 139 2.01 13.80 11.43
C GLY A 139 1.99 12.38 10.84
N THR A 140 2.68 11.44 11.48
CA THR A 140 2.77 10.04 11.01
C THR A 140 1.47 9.27 11.09
N ASP A 141 0.47 9.77 11.80
CA ASP A 141 -0.82 9.08 11.98
C ASP A 141 -1.64 9.06 10.70
N PHE A 142 -1.27 9.91 9.72
CA PHE A 142 -1.93 10.03 8.43
C PHE A 142 -0.89 10.07 7.32
N TRP A 143 -1.00 9.17 6.36
CA TRP A 143 -0.10 9.12 5.22
C TRP A 143 -0.80 8.63 3.97
N GLY A 144 -0.17 8.84 2.82
CA GLY A 144 -0.60 8.29 1.56
C GLY A 144 0.55 7.89 0.66
N VAL A 145 0.28 6.95 -0.24
CA VAL A 145 1.28 6.40 -1.15
C VAL A 145 0.60 5.89 -2.42
N LEU A 146 1.36 5.77 -3.51
CA LEU A 146 0.93 5.13 -4.74
C LEU A 146 1.41 3.69 -4.82
N PHE A 147 0.55 2.81 -5.31
CA PHE A 147 0.87 1.43 -5.66
C PHE A 147 0.59 1.18 -7.15
N ASP A 148 1.60 0.71 -7.87
CA ASP A 148 1.46 0.26 -9.25
C ASP A 148 0.99 -1.20 -9.28
N VAL A 149 -0.23 -1.44 -9.78
CA VAL A 149 -0.84 -2.77 -9.82
C VAL A 149 -0.14 -3.71 -10.80
N TYR A 150 0.60 -3.20 -11.78
CA TYR A 150 1.34 -4.02 -12.74
C TYR A 150 2.70 -4.43 -12.18
N SER A 151 3.49 -3.47 -11.72
CA SER A 151 4.84 -3.76 -11.19
C SER A 151 4.87 -4.25 -9.75
N GLY A 152 3.79 -4.03 -8.97
CA GLY A 152 3.76 -4.35 -7.54
C GLY A 152 4.73 -3.50 -6.73
N SER A 153 4.98 -2.26 -7.16
CA SER A 153 5.89 -1.30 -6.54
C SER A 153 5.13 -0.17 -5.88
N PHE A 154 5.74 0.44 -4.87
CA PHE A 154 5.23 1.61 -4.18
C PHE A 154 6.10 2.83 -4.50
N GLN A 155 5.49 4.00 -4.56
CA GLN A 155 6.18 5.27 -4.82
C GLN A 155 5.41 6.44 -4.20
N ASN A 156 6.06 7.61 -4.09
CA ASN A 156 5.42 8.85 -3.67
C ASN A 156 4.77 8.75 -2.28
N LEU A 157 5.51 8.18 -1.32
CA LEU A 157 5.10 8.20 0.08
C LEU A 157 5.06 9.65 0.57
N SER A 158 3.96 10.01 1.22
CA SER A 158 3.68 11.36 1.69
C SER A 158 3.00 11.25 3.06
N VAL A 159 3.57 11.88 4.07
CA VAL A 159 3.07 11.88 5.45
C VAL A 159 2.54 13.28 5.76
N ASN A 160 1.51 13.39 6.58
CA ASN A 160 1.03 14.70 7.00
C ASN A 160 2.13 15.51 7.72
N GLY A 161 2.03 16.83 7.61
CA GLY A 161 2.82 17.77 8.41
C GLY A 161 2.70 17.47 9.91
N GLY A 162 3.80 17.63 10.64
CA GLY A 162 3.74 17.90 12.08
C GLY A 162 3.72 19.41 12.27
N GLY A 163 2.77 19.92 13.05
CA GLY A 163 2.81 21.30 13.57
C GLY A 163 3.95 21.50 14.56
#